data_AF-A0A8J2SYT6-F1
#
_entry.id   AF-A0A8J2SYT6-F1
#
_cell.length_a   1.000
_cell.length_b   1.000
_cell.length_c   1.000
_cell.angle_alpha   90.00
_cell.angle_beta   90.00
_cell.angle_gamma   90.00
#
_symmetry.space_group_name_H-M   'P 1'
#
loop_
_entity.id
_entity.type
_entity.pdbx_description
1 polymer ?
#
loop_
_entity_poly.entity_id
_entity_poly.type
_entity_poly.pdbx_seq_one_letter_code
_entity_poly.pdbx_strand_id
1 'polypeptide(L)'
;GKFLGTSGARECEDCSKGTYANSPGQTSCRPASAGHFVGKSGATTQKKCDAGAYSSGAGNDACEPCEPGKFSSKTATADCSLAARGHFVAGEGATATAA
;
A
#
# COMPACT_ATOMS: atom_id res chain seq x y z
N GLY A 1 -9.56 -12.10 -3.86
CA GLY A 1 -9.13 -12.40 -5.22
C GLY A 1 -8.37 -13.68 -5.15
N LYS A 2 -8.80 -14.62 -6.00
CA LYS A 2 -8.08 -15.86 -6.24
C LYS A 2 -7.53 -15.84 -7.66
N PHE A 3 -6.43 -16.52 -7.90
CA PHE A 3 -5.80 -16.62 -9.21
C PHE A 3 -5.61 -18.09 -9.60
N LEU A 4 -5.50 -18.37 -10.90
CA LEU A 4 -5.13 -19.68 -11.44
C LEU A 4 -3.64 -19.69 -11.76
N GLY A 5 -2.81 -20.19 -10.84
CA GLY A 5 -1.36 -20.20 -11.02
C GLY A 5 -0.83 -21.08 -12.17
N THR A 6 -1.67 -21.91 -12.81
CA THR A 6 -1.30 -22.74 -13.96
C THR A 6 -2.51 -23.03 -14.84
N SER A 7 -2.31 -23.08 -16.17
CA SER A 7 -3.30 -23.54 -17.15
C SER A 7 -3.60 -25.03 -16.94
N GLY A 8 -4.57 -25.33 -16.07
CA GLY A 8 -4.92 -26.69 -15.64
C GLY A 8 -5.14 -26.84 -14.14
N ALA A 9 -4.87 -25.79 -13.34
CA ALA A 9 -5.21 -25.79 -11.92
C ALA A 9 -6.73 -25.99 -11.75
N ARG A 10 -7.11 -27.01 -10.98
CA ARG A 10 -8.51 -27.32 -10.66
C ARG A 10 -9.06 -26.44 -9.54
N GLU A 11 -8.18 -25.72 -8.85
CA GLU A 11 -8.51 -24.86 -7.72
C GLU A 11 -7.89 -23.47 -7.88
N CYS A 12 -8.62 -22.46 -7.41
CA CYS A 12 -8.15 -21.08 -7.43
C CYS A 12 -7.41 -20.78 -6.12
N GLU A 13 -6.17 -20.31 -6.23
CA GLU A 13 -5.30 -20.02 -5.09
C GLU A 13 -5.51 -18.58 -4.60
N ASP A 14 -5.51 -18.34 -3.30
CA ASP A 14 -5.68 -16.99 -2.76
C ASP A 14 -4.42 -16.14 -2.99
N CYS A 15 -4.61 -14.91 -3.44
CA CYS A 15 -3.51 -13.96 -3.52
C CYS A 15 -2.92 -13.71 -2.14
N SER A 16 -1.60 -13.83 -1.99
CA SER A 16 -0.91 -13.51 -0.74
C SER A 16 -1.03 -12.03 -0.42
N LYS A 17 -0.80 -11.67 0.85
CA LYS A 17 -0.68 -10.26 1.25
C LYS A 17 0.34 -9.54 0.36
N GLY A 18 0.12 -8.25 0.13
CA GLY A 18 0.87 -7.49 -0.87
C GLY A 18 0.31 -7.59 -2.29
N THR A 19 -0.57 -8.55 -2.57
CA THR A 19 -1.10 -8.78 -3.92
C THR A 19 -2.61 -9.00 -3.92
N TYR A 20 -3.28 -8.66 -5.01
CA TYR A 20 -4.73 -8.75 -5.16
C TYR A 20 -5.12 -9.28 -6.54
N ALA A 21 -6.26 -9.96 -6.61
CA ALA A 21 -6.85 -10.37 -7.89
C ALA A 21 -8.23 -9.76 -8.07
N ASN A 22 -8.33 -8.79 -8.97
CA ASN A 22 -9.53 -7.99 -9.24
C ASN A 22 -10.40 -8.55 -10.37
N SER A 23 -9.97 -9.62 -11.04
CA SER A 23 -10.69 -10.20 -12.17
C SER A 23 -10.78 -11.72 -12.04
N PRO A 24 -11.95 -12.32 -12.35
CA PRO A 24 -12.06 -13.77 -12.44
C PRO A 24 -11.17 -14.29 -13.57
N GLY A 25 -10.57 -15.47 -13.36
CA GLY A 25 -9.66 -16.08 -14.34
C GLY A 25 -8.26 -15.47 -14.41
N GLN A 26 -7.90 -14.58 -13.46
CA GLN A 26 -6.56 -14.01 -13.41
C GLN A 26 -5.53 -15.12 -13.17
N THR A 27 -4.47 -15.16 -13.96
CA THR A 27 -3.43 -16.21 -13.87
C THR A 27 -2.29 -15.88 -12.92
N SER A 28 -2.24 -14.64 -12.42
CA SER A 28 -1.22 -14.15 -11.49
C SER A 28 -1.77 -12.99 -10.65
N CYS A 29 -1.44 -12.93 -9.37
CA CYS A 29 -1.88 -11.83 -8.52
C CYS A 29 -1.20 -10.52 -8.90
N ARG A 30 -1.98 -9.44 -8.89
CA ARG A 30 -1.47 -8.09 -9.14
C ARG A 30 -0.87 -7.53 -7.85
N PRO A 31 0.39 -7.06 -7.85
CA PRO A 31 0.95 -6.42 -6.68
C PRO A 31 0.20 -5.11 -6.37
N ALA A 32 0.09 -4.77 -5.08
CA ALA A 32 -0.31 -3.46 -4.65
C ALA A 32 0.60 -2.41 -5.32
N SER A 33 0.03 -1.30 -5.80
CA SER A 33 0.76 -0.20 -6.41
C SER A 33 1.32 0.72 -5.32
N ALA A 34 2.26 1.60 -5.68
CA ALA A 34 2.80 2.58 -4.73
C ALA A 34 1.68 3.44 -4.10
N GLY A 35 1.84 3.72 -2.81
CA GLY A 35 0.82 4.34 -1.97
C GLY A 35 -0.37 3.45 -1.63
N HIS A 36 -0.35 2.17 -2.00
CA HIS A 36 -1.39 1.22 -1.63
C HIS A 36 -0.80 0.00 -0.95
N PHE A 37 -1.64 -0.73 -0.23
CA PHE A 37 -1.28 -1.95 0.46
C PHE A 37 -2.38 -3.01 0.37
N VAL A 38 -2.01 -4.26 0.59
CA VAL A 38 -2.95 -5.39 0.69
C VAL A 38 -2.64 -6.20 1.94
N GLY A 39 -3.31 -5.88 3.05
CA GLY A 39 -3.06 -6.54 4.34
C GLY A 39 -3.72 -7.91 4.55
N LYS A 40 -4.54 -8.37 3.60
CA LYS A 40 -5.25 -9.66 3.70
C LYS A 40 -5.00 -10.51 2.45
N SER A 41 -4.75 -11.80 2.68
CA SER A 41 -4.77 -12.77 1.59
C SER A 41 -6.18 -12.87 1.00
N GLY A 42 -6.27 -13.25 -0.27
CA GLY A 42 -7.54 -13.33 -0.95
C GLY A 42 -8.19 -11.96 -1.14
N ALA A 43 -7.43 -10.86 -1.19
CA ALA A 43 -7.97 -9.54 -1.51
C ALA A 43 -8.33 -9.42 -3.00
N THR A 44 -9.45 -8.76 -3.31
CA THR A 44 -9.83 -8.42 -4.69
C THR A 44 -9.40 -7.01 -5.09
N THR A 45 -8.99 -6.21 -4.11
CA THR A 45 -8.62 -4.81 -4.28
C THR A 45 -7.44 -4.48 -3.38
N GLN A 46 -6.70 -3.46 -3.77
CA GLN A 46 -5.70 -2.80 -2.94
C GLN A 46 -6.33 -1.67 -2.12
N LYS A 47 -5.82 -1.43 -0.92
CA LYS A 47 -6.27 -0.37 -0.02
C LYS A 47 -5.28 0.78 -0.07
N LYS A 48 -5.77 2.02 -0.07
CA LYS A 48 -4.91 3.22 -0.05
C LYS A 48 -4.24 3.36 1.31
N CYS A 49 -2.99 3.83 1.32
CA CYS A 49 -2.39 4.35 2.54
C CYS A 49 -3.11 5.60 2.99
N ASP A 50 -3.41 5.67 4.29
CA ASP A 50 -3.99 6.85 4.90
C ASP A 50 -2.96 7.98 4.95
N ALA A 51 -3.44 9.21 5.15
CA ALA A 51 -2.55 10.34 5.39
C ALA A 51 -1.65 10.04 6.60
N GLY A 52 -0.41 10.49 6.54
CA GLY A 52 0.62 10.18 7.53
C GLY A 52 1.33 8.86 7.29
N ALA A 53 0.89 8.04 6.33
CA ALA A 53 1.58 6.83 5.92
C ALA A 53 1.90 6.84 4.42
N TYR A 54 2.86 6.01 4.04
CA TYR A 54 3.28 5.79 2.67
C TYR A 54 3.48 4.29 2.40
N SER A 55 3.60 3.95 1.13
CA SER A 55 3.90 2.59 0.68
C SER A 55 4.82 2.71 -0.52
N SER A 56 6.10 2.36 -0.30
CA SER A 56 7.12 2.49 -1.33
C SER A 56 7.04 1.33 -2.32
N GLY A 57 6.90 1.62 -3.61
CA GLY A 57 6.96 0.60 -4.65
C GLY A 57 5.73 -0.31 -4.71
N ALA A 58 5.91 -1.54 -5.19
CA ALA A 58 4.82 -2.47 -5.44
C ALA A 58 4.89 -3.70 -4.52
N GLY A 59 3.73 -4.27 -4.18
CA GLY A 59 3.67 -5.51 -3.39
C GLY A 59 3.56 -5.30 -1.87
N ASN A 60 3.23 -4.10 -1.41
CA ASN A 60 3.18 -3.80 0.02
C ASN A 60 1.95 -4.41 0.71
N ASP A 61 2.16 -5.06 1.84
CA ASP A 61 1.11 -5.64 2.68
C ASP A 61 0.64 -4.72 3.81
N ALA A 62 1.40 -3.67 4.10
CA ALA A 62 1.04 -2.59 5.02
C ALA A 62 1.53 -1.25 4.48
N CYS A 63 1.06 -0.17 5.10
CA CYS A 63 1.64 1.16 4.91
C CYS A 63 2.61 1.45 6.04
N GLU A 64 3.70 2.09 5.71
CA GLU A 64 4.70 2.55 6.67
C GLU A 64 4.36 3.97 7.12
N PRO A 65 4.41 4.27 8.42
CA PRO A 65 4.21 5.63 8.89
C PRO A 65 5.34 6.53 8.37
N CYS A 66 5.03 7.80 8.11
CA CYS A 66 6.07 8.78 7.79
C CYS A 66 7.00 8.94 8.99
N GLU A 67 8.31 8.87 8.72
CA GLU A 67 9.34 9.11 9.73
C GLU A 67 9.27 10.54 10.29
N PRO A 68 9.79 10.78 11.50
CA PRO A 68 9.87 12.13 12.07
C PRO A 68 10.59 13.10 11.13
N GLY A 69 10.05 14.31 10.98
CA GLY A 69 10.55 15.30 10.01
C GLY A 69 9.94 15.18 8.61
N LYS A 70 9.16 14.13 8.32
CA LYS A 70 8.39 13.95 7.10
C LYS A 70 6.89 13.83 7.41
N PHE A 71 6.06 14.26 6.48
CA PHE A 71 4.61 14.20 6.59
C PHE A 71 3.98 13.76 5.27
N SER A 72 2.76 13.23 5.35
CA SER A 72 1.95 12.89 4.17
C SER A 72 0.54 13.43 4.37
N SER A 73 0.21 14.54 3.71
CA SER A 73 -1.12 15.16 3.80
C SER A 73 -2.17 14.50 2.90
N LYS A 74 -1.74 13.57 2.04
CA LYS A 74 -2.60 12.89 1.06
C LYS A 74 -2.64 11.40 1.34
N THR A 75 -3.79 10.80 1.04
CA THR A 75 -3.90 9.34 0.94
C THR A 75 -3.26 8.86 -0.36
N ALA A 76 -2.93 7.58 -0.42
CA ALA A 76 -2.30 6.95 -1.58
C ALA A 76 -0.90 7.50 -1.94
N THR A 77 -0.10 7.86 -0.92
CA THR A 77 1.22 8.45 -1.09
C THR A 77 2.32 7.38 -1.18
N ALA A 78 3.19 7.50 -2.19
CA ALA A 78 4.34 6.61 -2.38
C ALA A 78 5.57 6.99 -1.53
N ASP A 79 5.66 8.25 -1.08
CA ASP A 79 6.78 8.77 -0.31
C ASP A 79 6.36 9.98 0.55
N CYS A 80 6.89 10.09 1.76
CA CYS A 80 6.56 11.20 2.66
C CYS A 80 7.33 12.48 2.33
N SER A 81 6.59 13.59 2.29
CA SER A 81 7.14 14.91 2.01
C SER A 81 7.94 15.44 3.20
N LEU A 82 9.11 16.01 2.94
CA LEU A 82 9.91 16.66 3.98
C LEU A 82 9.23 17.95 4.46
N ALA A 83 9.32 18.22 5.76
CA ALA A 83 8.94 19.51 6.31
C ALA A 83 9.81 20.63 5.71
N ALA A 84 9.19 21.76 5.38
CA ALA A 84 9.93 22.94 4.96
C ALA A 84 10.80 23.49 6.10
N ARG A 85 11.86 24.25 5.77
CA ARG A 85 12.65 24.94 6.80
C ARG A 85 11.75 25.79 7.70
N GLY A 86 11.99 25.72 9.01
CA GLY A 86 11.19 26.41 10.02
C GLY A 86 9.86 25.74 10.35
N HIS A 87 9.57 24.56 9.79
CA HIS A 87 8.40 23.77 10.18
C HIS A 87 8.84 22.47 10.86
N PHE A 88 8.14 22.09 11.93
CA PHE A 88 8.41 20.89 12.70
C PHE A 88 7.34 19.83 12.45
N VAL A 89 7.77 18.58 12.33
CA VAL A 89 6.89 17.42 12.32
C VAL A 89 7.14 16.62 13.58
N ALA A 90 6.15 16.62 14.48
CA ALA A 90 6.22 15.91 15.74
C ALA A 90 5.81 14.45 15.56
N GLY A 91 6.76 13.53 15.70
CA GLY A 91 6.49 12.09 15.73
C GLY A 91 6.30 11.42 14.36
N GLU A 92 6.09 10.11 14.40
CA GLU A 92 5.79 9.29 13.24
C GLU A 92 4.32 9.45 12.83
N GLY A 93 4.01 9.26 11.55
CA GLY A 93 2.61 9.25 11.09
C GLY A 93 2.00 10.62 10.86
N ALA A 94 2.80 11.68 10.76
CA ALA A 94 2.28 13.04 10.68
C ALA A 94 1.59 13.35 9.34
N THR A 95 0.42 13.97 9.43
CA THR A 95 -0.39 14.38 8.27
C THR A 95 -0.13 15.83 7.85
N ALA A 96 0.53 16.62 8.71
CA ALA A 96 0.82 18.02 8.49
C ALA A 96 2.07 18.44 9.27
N THR A 97 2.63 19.59 8.91
CA THR A 97 3.72 20.24 9.63
C THR A 97 3.18 21.31 10.56
N ALA A 98 3.78 21.48 11.74
CA ALA A 98 3.57 22.64 12.60
C ALA A 98 4.59 23.74 12.28
N ALA A 99 4.18 25.01 12.43
CA ALA A 99 5.09 26.17 12.34
C ALA A 99 5.76 26.46 13.69
#